data_AF-A0A6B2CWI3-F1
#
_entry.id   AF-A0A6B2CWI3-F1
#
_cell.length_a   1.000
_cell.length_b   1.000
_cell.length_c   1.000
_cell.angle_alpha   90.00
_cell.angle_beta   90.00
_cell.angle_gamma   90.00
#
_symmetry.space_group_name_H-M   'P 1'
#
loop_
_entity.id
_entity.type
_entity.pdbx_description
1 polymer ?
#
loop_
_entity_poly.entity_id
_entity_poly.type
_entity_poly.pdbx_seq_one_letter_code
_entity_poly.pdbx_strand_id
1 'polypeptide(L)'
;MKVKNRKGRFDLKPDSIVNYRRLYIDVFSLAASLSQPEELFASAAEAGLDAVFVVDAWHESHMPLARRYLELCRRYDLDCRLSEQKPAEIYAVELCDAECGARCAVVTRDYDAVLRAERCAVLILRGGRFWRVSQF
;
A
#
# COMPACT_ATOMS: atom_id res chain seq x y z
N MET A 1 9.21 -17.37 5.41
CA MET A 1 9.91 -17.63 4.13
C MET A 1 10.96 -16.56 3.99
N LYS A 2 12.20 -16.90 3.64
CA LYS A 2 13.25 -15.90 3.43
C LYS A 2 13.41 -15.56 1.95
N VAL A 3 13.52 -14.27 1.64
CA VAL A 3 13.69 -13.76 0.27
C VAL A 3 14.91 -12.85 0.23
N LYS A 4 15.71 -12.97 -0.82
CA LYS A 4 16.79 -12.04 -1.14
C LYS A 4 16.52 -11.41 -2.50
N ASN A 5 16.58 -10.09 -2.58
CA ASN A 5 16.51 -9.35 -3.83
C ASN A 5 17.64 -8.30 -3.88
N ARG A 6 17.58 -7.35 -4.83
CA ARG A 6 18.55 -6.25 -4.94
C ARG A 6 18.49 -5.25 -3.77
N LYS A 7 17.37 -5.18 -3.06
CA LYS A 7 17.08 -4.25 -1.95
C LYS A 7 17.53 -4.80 -0.59
N GLY A 8 17.58 -6.12 -0.42
CA GLY A 8 18.03 -6.72 0.84
C GLY A 8 17.62 -8.18 1.04
N ARG A 9 17.63 -8.59 2.31
CA ARG A 9 17.16 -9.88 2.80
C ARG A 9 15.95 -9.66 3.71
N PHE A 10 14.90 -10.44 3.46
CA PHE A 10 13.60 -10.23 4.08
C PHE A 10 13.02 -11.55 4.59
N ASP A 11 12.44 -11.53 5.78
CA ASP A 11 11.60 -12.61 6.28
C ASP A 11 10.14 -12.28 6.02
N LEU A 12 9.43 -13.23 5.42
CA LEU A 12 8.04 -13.14 5.03
C LEU A 12 7.24 -14.14 5.88
N LYS A 13 6.34 -13.61 6.71
CA LYS A 13 5.39 -14.40 7.51
C LYS A 13 3.99 -14.22 6.94
N PRO A 14 3.21 -15.30 6.71
CA PRO A 14 1.81 -15.14 6.33
C PRO A 14 1.07 -14.24 7.32
N ASP A 15 0.30 -13.29 6.81
CA ASP A 15 -0.49 -12.37 7.63
C ASP A 15 -1.75 -11.95 6.85
N SER A 16 -2.60 -11.13 7.46
CA SER A 16 -3.84 -10.67 6.85
C SER A 16 -4.11 -9.20 7.16
N ILE A 17 -4.74 -8.51 6.21
CA ILE A 17 -5.13 -7.11 6.35
C ILE A 17 -6.12 -6.88 7.51
N VAL A 18 -6.93 -7.89 7.87
CA VAL A 18 -7.92 -7.81 8.96
C VAL A 18 -7.31 -7.71 10.36
N ASN A 19 -6.00 -8.00 10.49
CA ASN A 19 -5.29 -7.92 11.77
C ASN A 19 -4.91 -6.47 12.13
N TYR A 20 -5.17 -5.51 11.24
CA TYR A 20 -4.74 -4.13 11.37
C TYR A 20 -5.93 -3.20 11.46
N ARG A 21 -5.79 -2.16 12.28
CA ARG A 21 -6.85 -1.18 12.51
C ARG A 21 -7.15 -0.37 11.27
N ARG A 22 -6.10 0.06 10.57
CA ARG A 22 -6.16 0.87 9.36
C ARG A 22 -5.04 0.48 8.41
N LEU A 23 -5.32 0.58 7.12
CA LEU A 23 -4.42 0.24 6.04
C LEU A 23 -3.98 1.50 5.28
N TYR A 24 -2.72 1.54 4.87
CA TYR A 24 -2.18 2.55 3.96
C TYR A 24 -1.79 1.83 2.68
N ILE A 25 -2.57 2.03 1.63
CA ILE A 25 -2.53 1.24 0.41
C ILE A 25 -1.76 2.01 -0.65
N ASP A 26 -0.59 1.49 -1.04
CA ASP A 26 0.10 1.95 -2.25
C ASP A 26 -0.69 1.50 -3.48
N VAL A 27 -1.47 2.42 -4.04
CA VAL A 27 -2.46 2.12 -5.07
C VAL A 27 -1.81 1.59 -6.33
N PHE A 28 -0.73 2.22 -6.79
CA PHE A 28 -0.13 1.89 -8.08
C PHE A 28 0.44 0.48 -8.08
N SER A 29 1.16 0.09 -7.01
CA SER A 29 1.75 -1.24 -6.96
C SER A 29 0.70 -2.35 -6.83
N LEU A 30 -0.34 -2.14 -6.02
CA LEU A 30 -1.44 -3.10 -5.88
C LEU A 30 -2.30 -3.20 -7.13
N ALA A 31 -2.73 -2.07 -7.68
CA ALA A 31 -3.61 -2.04 -8.84
C ALA A 31 -2.94 -2.69 -10.06
N ALA A 32 -1.63 -2.50 -10.24
CA ALA A 32 -0.84 -3.17 -11.28
C ALA A 32 -0.73 -4.70 -11.11
N SER A 33 -1.18 -5.26 -9.97
CA SER A 33 -1.22 -6.71 -9.75
C SER A 33 -2.56 -7.35 -10.06
N LEU A 34 -3.60 -6.54 -10.31
CA LEU A 34 -4.95 -6.99 -10.59
C LEU A 34 -5.19 -7.04 -12.10
N SER A 35 -6.03 -7.98 -12.54
CA SER A 35 -6.54 -7.99 -13.92
C SER A 35 -7.46 -6.79 -14.19
N GLN A 36 -8.16 -6.32 -13.15
CA GLN A 36 -9.02 -5.14 -13.17
C GLN A 36 -8.57 -4.19 -12.04
N PRO A 37 -7.69 -3.21 -12.34
CA PRO A 37 -7.18 -2.25 -11.35
C PRO A 37 -8.28 -1.56 -10.54
N GLU A 38 -9.42 -1.25 -11.16
CA GLU A 38 -10.55 -0.57 -10.54
C GLU A 38 -11.26 -1.39 -9.45
N GLU A 39 -11.16 -2.72 -9.49
CA GLU A 39 -11.73 -3.59 -8.46
C GLU A 39 -11.12 -3.33 -7.07
N LEU A 40 -9.89 -2.80 -7.01
CA LEU A 40 -9.25 -2.39 -5.76
C LEU A 40 -10.12 -1.41 -4.96
N PHE A 41 -10.71 -0.43 -5.65
CA PHE A 41 -11.51 0.62 -5.03
C PHE A 41 -12.92 0.12 -4.71
N ALA A 42 -13.56 -0.54 -5.66
CA ALA A 42 -14.92 -1.07 -5.49
C ALA A 42 -14.97 -2.08 -4.33
N SER A 43 -14.03 -3.04 -4.31
CA SER A 43 -13.99 -4.09 -3.28
C SER A 43 -13.67 -3.53 -1.90
N ALA A 44 -12.83 -2.50 -1.80
CA ALA A 44 -12.50 -1.89 -0.53
C ALA A 44 -13.68 -1.11 0.07
N ALA A 45 -14.43 -0.40 -0.78
CA ALA A 45 -15.66 0.27 -0.38
C ALA A 45 -16.72 -0.74 0.07
N GLU A 46 -16.92 -1.82 -0.70
CA GLU A 46 -17.85 -2.90 -0.35
C GLU A 46 -17.48 -3.59 0.96
N ALA A 47 -16.19 -3.84 1.19
CA ALA A 47 -15.70 -4.48 2.40
C ALA A 47 -15.67 -3.54 3.63
N GLY A 48 -15.95 -2.24 3.47
CA GLY A 48 -15.92 -1.26 4.56
C GLY A 48 -14.55 -1.13 5.23
N LEU A 49 -13.47 -1.23 4.44
CA LEU A 49 -12.11 -1.17 4.97
C LEU A 49 -11.77 0.26 5.44
N ASP A 50 -11.25 0.38 6.66
CA ASP A 50 -10.60 1.62 7.12
C ASP A 50 -9.22 1.72 6.44
N ALA A 51 -9.18 2.38 5.29
CA ALA A 51 -8.00 2.46 4.46
C ALA A 51 -7.77 3.85 3.88
N VAL A 52 -6.50 4.25 3.84
CA VAL A 52 -6.00 5.42 3.13
C VAL A 52 -5.30 4.95 1.86
N PHE A 53 -5.79 5.40 0.71
CA PHE A 53 -5.28 5.06 -0.60
C PHE A 53 -4.25 6.12 -1.03
N VAL A 54 -2.99 5.71 -1.09
CA VAL A 54 -1.88 6.57 -1.46
C VAL A 54 -1.65 6.48 -2.95
N VAL A 55 -1.93 7.57 -3.65
CA VAL A 55 -1.87 7.68 -5.11
C VAL A 55 -0.56 8.35 -5.50
N ASP A 56 0.23 7.68 -6.33
CA ASP A 56 1.48 8.24 -6.85
C ASP A 56 1.19 9.37 -7.84
N ALA A 57 1.72 10.55 -7.54
CA ALA A 57 1.70 11.73 -8.41
C ALA A 57 3.09 12.39 -8.47
N TRP A 58 4.15 11.63 -8.18
CA TRP A 58 5.51 12.15 -8.12
C TRP A 58 6.12 12.32 -9.52
N HIS A 59 5.75 11.44 -10.46
CA HIS A 59 6.18 11.51 -11.85
C HIS A 59 5.05 11.99 -12.78
N GLU A 60 5.39 12.89 -13.72
CA GLU A 60 4.43 13.43 -14.69
C GLU A 60 3.75 12.33 -15.53
N SER A 61 4.49 11.25 -15.83
CA SER A 61 3.96 10.08 -16.54
C SER A 61 2.84 9.36 -15.78
N HIS A 62 2.76 9.50 -14.46
CA HIS A 62 1.71 8.90 -13.63
C HIS A 62 0.43 9.74 -13.60
N MET A 63 0.49 11.02 -13.98
CA MET A 63 -0.62 11.97 -13.77
C MET A 63 -1.95 11.57 -14.42
N PRO A 64 -2.01 11.02 -15.65
CA PRO A 64 -3.27 10.56 -16.22
C PRO A 64 -3.91 9.44 -15.37
N LEU A 65 -3.11 8.48 -14.91
CA LEU A 65 -3.58 7.36 -14.10
C LEU A 65 -3.92 7.79 -12.67
N ALA A 66 -3.13 8.70 -12.09
CA ALA A 66 -3.39 9.29 -10.78
C ALA A 66 -4.75 9.99 -10.76
N ARG A 67 -5.06 10.79 -11.80
CA ARG A 67 -6.38 11.43 -11.94
C ARG A 67 -7.52 10.40 -11.98
N ARG A 68 -7.35 9.33 -12.75
CA ARG A 68 -8.33 8.23 -12.83
C ARG A 68 -8.56 7.59 -11.45
N TYR A 69 -7.51 7.33 -10.69
CA TYR A 69 -7.63 6.76 -9.35
C TYR A 69 -8.30 7.72 -8.36
N LEU A 70 -8.01 9.02 -8.42
CA LEU A 70 -8.72 10.02 -7.61
C LEU A 70 -10.22 10.10 -7.93
N GLU A 71 -10.61 9.94 -9.20
CA GLU A 71 -12.02 9.88 -9.58
C GLU A 71 -12.72 8.65 -8.96
N LEU A 72 -12.06 7.49 -8.95
CA LEU A 72 -12.58 6.28 -8.31
C LEU A 72 -12.69 6.45 -6.80
N CYS A 73 -11.69 7.06 -6.16
CA CYS A 73 -11.75 7.42 -4.75
C CYS A 73 -12.99 8.24 -4.42
N ARG A 74 -13.23 9.32 -5.19
CA ARG A 74 -14.40 10.19 -5.00
C ARG A 74 -15.71 9.45 -5.26
N ARG A 75 -15.74 8.59 -6.29
CA ARG A 75 -16.93 7.81 -6.64
C ARG A 75 -17.34 6.84 -5.52
N TYR A 76 -16.36 6.25 -4.84
CA TYR A 76 -16.56 5.24 -3.81
C TYR A 76 -16.42 5.78 -2.37
N ASP A 77 -16.29 7.10 -2.20
CA ASP A 77 -16.10 7.78 -0.91
C ASP A 77 -14.91 7.23 -0.08
N LEU A 78 -13.78 7.00 -0.75
CA LEU A 78 -12.55 6.49 -0.14
C LEU A 78 -11.59 7.62 0.24
N ASP A 79 -10.89 7.51 1.39
CA ASP A 79 -9.84 8.45 1.77
C ASP A 79 -8.61 8.24 0.86
N CYS A 80 -8.30 9.24 0.05
CA CYS A 80 -7.16 9.20 -0.87
C CYS A 80 -6.20 10.37 -0.65
N ARG A 81 -4.91 10.06 -0.64
CA ARG A 81 -3.82 11.02 -0.46
C ARG A 81 -2.88 10.96 -1.64
N LEU A 82 -2.54 12.12 -2.19
CA LEU A 82 -1.57 12.23 -3.28
C LEU A 82 -0.16 12.28 -2.72
N SER A 83 0.73 11.48 -3.33
CA SER A 83 2.16 11.54 -3.09
C SER A 83 2.84 12.30 -4.22
N GLU A 84 3.08 13.59 -4.04
CA GLU A 84 3.65 14.48 -5.08
C GLU A 84 5.18 14.59 -5.00
N GLN A 85 5.77 14.24 -3.86
CA GLN A 85 7.20 14.51 -3.58
C GLN A 85 8.07 13.24 -3.54
N LYS A 86 7.46 12.07 -3.48
CA LYS A 86 8.15 10.78 -3.31
C LYS A 86 7.28 9.62 -3.82
N PRO A 87 7.86 8.43 -4.02
CA PRO A 87 7.08 7.22 -4.30
C PRO A 87 5.99 6.96 -3.28
N ALA A 88 4.84 6.45 -3.75
CA ALA A 88 3.66 6.23 -2.93
C ALA A 88 3.90 5.28 -1.73
N GLU A 89 4.72 4.24 -1.90
CA GLU A 89 5.04 3.29 -0.84
C GLU A 89 5.82 3.93 0.32
N ILE A 90 6.67 4.91 0.03
CA ILE A 90 7.43 5.64 1.05
C ILE A 90 6.50 6.60 1.80
N TYR A 91 5.66 7.32 1.07
CA TYR A 91 4.69 8.22 1.71
C TYR A 91 3.64 7.47 2.53
N ALA A 92 3.21 6.28 2.08
CA ALA A 92 2.32 5.40 2.82
C ALA A 92 2.92 4.98 4.17
N VAL A 93 4.23 4.68 4.19
CA VAL A 93 4.94 4.39 5.45
C VAL A 93 4.94 5.59 6.38
N GLU A 94 5.28 6.79 5.87
CA GLU A 94 5.33 8.01 6.67
C GLU A 94 3.97 8.33 7.31
N LEU A 95 2.89 8.25 6.52
CA LEU A 95 1.53 8.41 7.02
C LEU A 95 1.20 7.36 8.08
N CYS A 96 1.50 6.09 7.80
CA CYS A 96 1.22 5.00 8.73
C CYS A 96 1.94 5.18 10.07
N ASP A 97 3.24 5.47 10.04
CA ASP A 97 4.07 5.65 11.23
C ASP A 97 3.62 6.87 12.05
N ALA A 98 3.27 7.98 11.39
CA ALA A 98 2.82 9.21 12.03
C ALA A 98 1.42 9.09 12.66
N GLU A 99 0.48 8.45 11.98
CA GLU A 99 -0.93 8.45 12.39
C GLU A 99 -1.29 7.28 13.32
N CYS A 100 -0.60 6.13 13.21
CA CYS A 100 -1.04 4.91 13.88
C CYS A 100 0.09 3.99 14.41
N GLY A 101 1.20 3.90 13.69
CA GLY A 101 2.33 3.02 14.02
C GLY A 101 1.94 1.55 14.08
N ALA A 102 2.29 0.88 15.18
CA ALA A 102 2.30 -0.59 15.31
C ALA A 102 0.93 -1.31 15.17
N ARG A 103 -0.19 -0.58 15.15
CA ARG A 103 -1.53 -1.16 14.94
C ARG A 103 -2.03 -1.07 13.50
N CYS A 104 -1.24 -0.46 12.62
CA CYS A 104 -1.59 -0.27 11.22
C CYS A 104 -0.57 -0.93 10.30
N ALA A 105 -0.94 -1.02 9.03
CA ALA A 105 -0.09 -1.61 8.02
C ALA A 105 -0.06 -0.80 6.73
N VAL A 106 1.10 -0.75 6.10
CA VAL A 106 1.23 -0.43 4.69
C VAL A 106 0.99 -1.71 3.88
N VAL A 107 0.15 -1.61 2.85
CA VAL A 107 -0.04 -2.66 1.87
C VAL A 107 0.59 -2.20 0.57
N THR A 108 1.54 -2.98 0.05
CA THR A 108 2.29 -2.65 -1.17
C THR A 108 2.79 -3.93 -1.83
N ARG A 109 3.47 -3.81 -2.98
CA ARG A 109 4.32 -4.85 -3.55
C ARG A 109 5.80 -4.47 -3.54
N ASP A 110 6.12 -3.27 -3.10
CA ASP A 110 7.48 -2.76 -3.07
C ASP A 110 8.15 -2.97 -1.70
N TYR A 111 9.37 -3.50 -1.71
CA TYR A 111 10.18 -3.74 -0.52
C TYR A 111 10.82 -2.46 0.05
N ASP A 112 10.83 -1.33 -0.66
CA ASP A 112 11.35 -0.05 -0.15
C ASP A 112 10.54 0.42 1.06
N ALA A 113 9.24 0.11 1.11
CA ALA A 113 8.42 0.34 2.30
C ALA A 113 9.01 -0.35 3.55
N VAL A 114 9.53 -1.58 3.41
CA VAL A 114 10.11 -2.34 4.53
C VAL A 114 11.39 -1.67 5.05
N LEU A 115 12.16 -1.04 4.16
CA LEU A 115 13.39 -0.35 4.52
C LEU A 115 13.14 0.99 5.23
N ARG A 116 11.93 1.54 5.11
CA ARG A 116 11.55 2.84 5.68
C ARG A 116 10.66 2.73 6.92
N ALA A 117 9.95 1.62 7.07
CA ALA A 117 9.00 1.45 8.17
C ALA A 117 9.72 1.28 9.51
N GLU A 118 9.36 2.11 10.48
CA GLU A 118 9.90 2.01 11.84
C GLU A 118 8.96 1.23 12.75
N ARG A 119 7.67 1.59 12.76
CA ARG A 119 6.67 1.05 13.69
C ARG A 119 5.54 0.33 12.95
N CYS A 120 5.17 0.82 11.78
CA CYS A 120 4.12 0.28 10.95
C CYS A 120 4.50 -1.11 10.42
N ALA A 121 3.53 -2.01 10.35
CA ALA A 121 3.76 -3.27 9.66
C ALA A 121 3.75 -3.05 8.14
N VAL A 122 4.53 -3.84 7.40
CA VAL A 122 4.49 -3.84 5.94
C VAL A 122 3.97 -5.19 5.46
N LEU A 123 2.85 -5.16 4.74
CA LEU A 123 2.22 -6.29 4.10
C LEU A 123 2.53 -6.26 2.59
N ILE A 124 3.25 -7.27 2.12
CA ILE A 124 3.49 -7.47 0.69
C ILE A 124 2.48 -8.45 0.10
N LEU A 125 1.74 -8.00 -0.92
CA LEU A 125 0.89 -8.87 -1.72
C LEU A 125 1.73 -9.70 -2.69
N ARG A 126 1.77 -11.02 -2.49
CA ARG A 126 2.54 -11.94 -3.34
C ARG A 126 1.82 -13.27 -3.50
N GLY A 127 1.57 -13.65 -4.75
CA GLY A 127 0.91 -14.92 -5.08
C GLY A 127 -0.51 -15.01 -4.53
N GLY A 128 -1.25 -13.90 -4.53
CA GLY A 128 -2.61 -13.82 -3.99
C GLY A 128 -2.71 -13.88 -2.46
N ARG A 129 -1.60 -13.71 -1.74
CA ARG A 129 -1.56 -13.73 -0.26
C ARG A 129 -0.80 -12.53 0.27
N PHE A 130 -1.17 -12.09 1.47
CA PHE A 130 -0.45 -11.07 2.20
C PHE A 130 0.65 -11.71 3.07
N TRP A 131 1.81 -11.08 3.03
CA TRP A 131 2.96 -11.48 3.82
C TRP A 131 3.42 -10.28 4.63
N ARG A 132 3.42 -10.40 5.95
CA ARG A 132 4.13 -9.46 6.79
C ARG A 132 5.62 -9.62 6.58
N VAL A 133 6.29 -8.51 6.28
CA VAL A 133 7.69 -8.49 5.90
C VAL A 133 8.52 -7.72 6.93
N SER A 134 9.66 -8.27 7.28
CA SER A 134 10.68 -7.60 8.09
C SER A 134 12.08 -7.84 7.52
N GLN A 135 12.97 -6.87 7.65
CA GLN A 135 14.38 -7.00 7.30
C GLN A 135 15.13 -7.82 8.37
N PHE A 136 16.16 -8.57 7.95
CA PHE A 136 17.09 -9.28 8.85
C PHE A 136 18.52 -9.29 8.29
#